data_AF-A0A4R6TV78-F1
#
_entry.id   AF-A0A4R6TV78-F1
#
_cell.length_a   1.000
_cell.length_b   1.000
_cell.length_c   1.000
_cell.angle_alpha   90.00
_cell.angle_beta   90.00
_cell.angle_gamma   90.00
#
_symmetry.space_group_name_H-M   'P 1'
#
loop_
_entity.id
_entity.type
_entity.pdbx_description
1 polymer ?
#
loop_
_entity_poly.entity_id
_entity_poly.type
_entity_poly.pdbx_seq_one_letter_code
_entity_poly.pdbx_strand_id
1 'polypeptide(L)' 'MDARGNKPGVQAEFSVKEERLAFTINKAIGEADDRTVYSRPREDTIQALENYRDVQQMYLKHLPDDPNLGVEKHQTRIQA' A
#
# COMPACT_ATOMS: atom_id res chain seq x y z
N MET A 1 -14.72 22.14 3.50
CA MET A 1 -13.50 21.34 3.78
C MET A 1 -13.53 20.15 2.84
N ASP A 2 -12.49 19.95 2.03
CA ASP A 2 -12.40 18.79 1.14
C ASP A 2 -11.94 17.58 1.96
N ALA A 3 -12.76 16.52 2.05
CA ALA A 3 -12.43 15.30 2.79
C ALA A 3 -11.20 14.56 2.22
N ARG A 4 -10.84 14.82 0.97
CA ARG A 4 -9.64 14.29 0.31
C ARG A 4 -8.38 15.06 0.69
N GLY A 5 -8.52 16.23 1.31
CA GLY A 5 -7.40 17.06 1.75
C GLY A 5 -6.88 18.08 0.72
N ASN A 6 -7.60 18.33 -0.38
CA ASN A 6 -7.21 19.35 -1.36
C ASN A 6 -7.16 20.76 -0.74
N LYS A 7 -6.12 21.51 -1.10
CA LYS A 7 -5.82 22.87 -0.63
C LYS A 7 -4.90 23.56 -1.65
N PRO A 8 -4.61 24.87 -1.54
CA PRO A 8 -3.69 25.52 -2.46
C PRO A 8 -2.36 24.75 -2.55
N GLY A 9 -2.00 24.30 -3.75
CA GLY A 9 -0.80 23.49 -4.01
C GLY A 9 -0.97 21.97 -3.86
N VAL A 10 -2.17 21.46 -3.50
CA VAL A 10 -2.46 20.02 -3.41
C VAL A 10 -3.77 19.71 -4.14
N GLN A 11 -3.68 18.85 -5.15
CA GLN A 11 -4.83 18.45 -5.96
C GLN A 11 -4.81 16.94 -6.23
N ALA A 12 -5.66 16.22 -5.50
CA ALA A 12 -5.99 14.82 -5.70
C ALA A 12 -7.42 14.69 -6.21
N GLU A 13 -7.60 13.89 -7.27
CA GLU A 13 -8.88 13.71 -7.93
C GLU A 13 -9.09 12.26 -8.36
N PHE A 14 -10.35 11.83 -8.39
CA PHE A 14 -10.67 10.58 -9.05
C PHE A 14 -10.65 10.78 -10.56
N SER A 15 -9.95 9.90 -11.28
CA SER A 15 -9.90 9.92 -12.73
C SER A 15 -9.81 8.50 -13.26
N VAL A 16 -10.54 8.25 -14.34
CA VAL A 16 -10.56 6.95 -15.04
C VAL A 16 -9.56 6.90 -16.20
N LYS A 17 -8.94 8.03 -16.54
CA LYS A 17 -8.00 8.12 -17.68
C LYS A 17 -6.56 8.03 -17.23
N GLU A 18 -6.23 8.79 -16.20
CA GLU A 18 -4.89 8.90 -15.66
C GLU A 18 -4.93 9.10 -14.16
N GLU A 19 -3.84 8.73 -13.50
CA GLU A 19 -3.68 8.91 -12.07
C GLU A 19 -3.57 10.40 -11.70
N ARG A 20 -4.28 10.81 -10.65
CA ARG A 20 -4.30 12.18 -10.13
C ARG A 20 -4.08 12.17 -8.61
N LEU A 21 -2.88 11.76 -8.19
CA LEU A 21 -2.46 11.77 -6.78
C LEU A 21 -2.10 13.18 -6.31
N ALA A 22 -2.20 13.40 -5.00
CA ALA A 22 -1.76 14.64 -4.35
C ALA A 22 -0.25 14.91 -4.53
N PHE A 23 0.55 13.85 -4.65
CA PHE A 23 2.01 13.89 -4.75
C PHE A 23 2.49 12.85 -5.78
N THR A 24 3.64 13.12 -6.39
CA THR A 24 4.27 12.22 -7.35
C THR A 24 5.00 11.09 -6.64
N ILE A 25 4.97 9.89 -7.22
CA ILE A 25 5.71 8.71 -6.75
C ILE A 25 7.22 8.99 -6.73
N ASN A 26 7.86 8.80 -5.58
CA ASN A 26 9.30 8.92 -5.39
C ASN A 26 10.02 7.55 -5.43
N LYS A 27 10.35 7.13 -6.64
CA LYS A 27 11.06 5.86 -6.89
C LYS A 27 12.43 5.78 -6.22
N ALA A 28 13.08 6.91 -5.92
CA ALA A 28 14.41 6.93 -5.32
C ALA A 28 14.42 6.39 -3.88
N ILE A 29 13.27 6.41 -3.20
CA ILE A 29 13.10 5.86 -1.84
C ILE A 29 12.26 4.58 -1.83
N GLY A 30 12.02 3.99 -3.00
CA GLY A 30 11.32 2.71 -3.13
C GLY A 30 9.80 2.80 -3.30
N GLU A 31 9.22 3.99 -3.51
CA GLU A 31 7.80 4.07 -3.85
C GLU A 31 7.54 3.51 -5.27
N ALA A 32 6.53 2.65 -5.41
CA ALA A 32 6.19 1.98 -6.64
C ALA A 32 4.72 1.53 -6.66
N ASP A 33 4.19 1.32 -7.86
CA ASP A 33 2.88 0.68 -8.04
C ASP A 33 3.03 -0.84 -7.87
N ASP A 34 2.24 -1.43 -6.96
CA ASP A 34 2.06 -2.88 -6.93
C ASP A 34 0.75 -3.24 -7.64
N ARG A 35 0.86 -3.97 -8.76
CA ARG A 35 -0.27 -4.44 -9.56
C ARG A 35 -0.80 -5.80 -9.12
N THR A 36 -0.22 -6.37 -8.06
CA THR A 36 -0.59 -7.69 -7.56
C THR A 36 -1.82 -7.58 -6.67
N VAL A 37 -2.86 -8.34 -6.99
CA VAL A 37 -4.05 -8.48 -6.13
C VAL A 37 -3.95 -9.79 -5.35
N TYR A 38 -3.82 -9.70 -4.04
CA TYR A 38 -3.80 -10.86 -3.15
C TYR A 38 -5.22 -11.24 -2.74
N SER A 39 -5.61 -12.50 -2.98
CA SER A 39 -6.95 -13.01 -2.66
C SER A 39 -7.16 -13.28 -1.17
N ARG A 40 -6.07 -13.32 -0.39
CA ARG A 40 -6.07 -13.48 1.06
C ARG A 40 -5.03 -12.54 1.67
N PRO A 41 -5.26 -12.04 2.88
CA PRO A 41 -4.23 -11.32 3.61
C PRO A 41 -3.07 -12.26 3.95
N ARG A 42 -1.91 -11.66 4.20
CA ARG A 42 -0.74 -12.38 4.67
C ARG A 42 -0.88 -12.70 6.15
N GLU A 43 -0.77 -13.98 6.49
CA GLU A 43 -1.04 -14.48 7.84
C GLU A 43 -0.11 -13.86 8.88
N ASP A 44 1.17 -13.72 8.58
CA ASP A 44 2.17 -13.09 9.45
C ASP A 44 1.88 -11.60 9.71
N THR A 45 1.45 -10.86 8.69
CA THR A 45 1.00 -9.47 8.85
C THR A 45 -0.21 -9.39 9.77
N ILE A 46 -1.21 -10.25 9.58
CA ILE A 46 -2.41 -10.28 10.44
C ILE A 46 -2.02 -10.60 11.89
N GLN A 47 -1.18 -11.61 12.10
CA GLN A 47 -0.70 -11.97 13.44
C GLN A 47 0.05 -10.84 14.12
N ALA A 48 0.87 -10.07 13.39
CA ALA A 48 1.53 -8.90 13.95
C ALA A 48 0.52 -7.81 14.36
N LEU A 49 -0.47 -7.52 13.52
CA LEU A 49 -1.49 -6.51 13.81
C LEU A 49 -2.38 -6.88 15.01
N GLU A 50 -2.68 -8.17 15.20
CA GLU A 50 -3.54 -8.64 16.30
C GLU A 50 -2.81 -8.72 17.64
N ASN A 51 -1.52 -9.08 17.64
CA ASN A 51 -0.79 -9.40 18.86
C ASN A 51 0.00 -8.23 19.47
N TYR A 52 0.33 -7.19 18.70
CA TYR A 52 1.14 -6.07 19.19
C TYR A 52 0.30 -4.82 19.42
N ARG A 53 0.22 -4.40 20.69
CA ARG A 53 -0.49 -3.16 21.10
C ARG A 53 0.35 -1.90 20.97
N ASP A 54 1.67 -2.06 20.96
CA ASP A 54 2.60 -0.95 20.75
C ASP A 54 2.96 -0.89 19.26
N VAL A 55 2.54 0.20 18.61
CA VAL A 55 2.77 0.39 17.18
C VAL A 55 4.25 0.44 16.84
N GLN A 56 5.10 1.03 17.70
CA GLN A 56 6.54 1.15 17.46
C GLN A 56 7.22 -0.20 17.50
N GLN A 57 6.89 -1.04 18.49
CA GLN A 57 7.42 -2.41 18.53
C GLN A 57 6.95 -3.22 17.31
N MET A 58 5.68 -3.08 16.93
CA MET A 58 5.11 -3.80 15.80
C MET A 58 5.82 -3.48 14.48
N TYR A 59 5.87 -2.20 14.08
CA TYR A 59 6.42 -1.86 12.75
C TYR A 59 7.94 -1.96 12.69
N LEU A 60 8.67 -1.78 13.80
CA LEU A 60 10.14 -1.85 13.78
C LEU A 60 10.67 -3.29 13.80
N LYS A 61 9.87 -4.29 14.21
CA LYS A 61 10.39 -5.63 14.50
C LYS A 61 9.54 -6.80 14.03
N HIS A 62 8.24 -6.60 13.80
CA HIS A 62 7.29 -7.70 13.67
C HIS A 62 6.47 -7.64 12.39
N LEU A 63 6.37 -6.48 11.75
CA LEU A 63 5.88 -6.41 10.38
C LEU A 63 6.94 -6.93 9.40
N PRO A 64 6.53 -7.60 8.33
CA PRO A 64 7.45 -8.04 7.30
C PRO A 64 7.93 -6.91 6.40
N ASP A 65 9.22 -6.93 6.05
CA ASP A 65 9.86 -5.88 5.24
C ASP A 65 9.63 -6.04 3.74
N ASP A 66 9.57 -7.28 3.23
CA ASP A 66 9.31 -7.56 1.82
C ASP A 66 7.90 -8.14 1.65
N PRO A 67 6.98 -7.43 0.95
CA PRO A 67 5.61 -7.90 0.75
C PRO A 67 5.53 -9.21 -0.05
N ASN A 68 6.57 -9.57 -0.80
CA ASN A 68 6.61 -10.73 -1.68
C ASN A 68 7.34 -11.94 -1.09
N LEU A 69 8.07 -11.76 0.00
CA LEU A 69 8.84 -12.84 0.61
C LEU A 69 7.90 -13.87 1.22
N GLY A 70 7.97 -15.12 0.76
CA GLY A 70 7.15 -16.22 1.26
C GLY A 70 5.69 -16.21 0.80
N VAL A 71 5.31 -15.35 -0.17
CA VAL A 71 3.94 -15.28 -0.69
C VAL A 71 3.83 -15.95 -2.06
N GLU A 72 2.94 -16.93 -2.15
CA GLU A 72 2.50 -17.49 -3.44
C GLU A 72 1.68 -16.43 -4.20
N LYS A 73 2.25 -15.89 -5.27
CA LYS A 73 1.55 -14.93 -6.14
C LYS A 73 0.61 -15.68 -7.08
N HIS A 74 -0.69 -15.44 -6.97
CA HIS A 74 -1.63 -15.84 -8.01
C HIS A 74 -1.73 -14.73 -9.07
N GLN A 75 -1.10 -14.94 -10.23
CA GLN A 75 -1.29 -14.05 -11.39
C GLN A 75 -2.71 -14.22 -11.94
N THR A 76 -3.65 -13.45 -11.41
CA THR A 76 -4.91 -13.24 -12.13
C THR A 76 -4.65 -12.16 -13.16
N ARG A 77 -4.62 -12.54 -14.45
CA ARG A 77 -4.62 -11.58 -15.56
C ARG A 77 -5.89 -10.74 -15.46
N ILE A 78 -5.77 -9.49 -15.02
CA ILE A 78 -6.78 -8.49 -15.34
C ILE A 78 -6.56 -8.19 -16.82
N GLN A 79 -7.36 -8.82 -17.68
CA GLN A 79 -7.48 -8.38 -19.07
C GLN A 79 -8.25 -7.06 -19.04
N ALA A 80 -7.58 -6.00 -19.49
CA ALA A 80 -8.20 -4.72 -19.78
C ALA A 80 -8.91 -4.77 -21.14
#